data_AF-A0A7Y9WBN2-F1
#
_entry.id   AF-A0A7Y9WBN2-F1
#
_cell.length_a   1.000
_cell.length_b   1.000
_cell.length_c   1.000
_cell.angle_alpha   90.00
_cell.angle_beta   90.00
_cell.angle_gamma   90.00
#
_symmetry.space_group_name_H-M   'P 1'
#
loop_
_entity.id
_entity.type
_entity.pdbx_description
1 polymer ?
#
loop_
_entity_poly.entity_id
_entity_poly.type
_entity_poly.pdbx_seq_one_letter_code
_entity_poly.pdbx_strand_id
1 'polypeptide(L)'
;MSPNPVMSQDRPPARTTDKRMPAEDLPYPLGWRRADDPVGDNRLYGLLGNEAVFEHIGLRPRINLATRDEERAVCERLNGEMFVGLKRVFGSISDIEVGRSGSPASMTNDAEFATFGSEQWVVPTDDDAHFFAFRSRDAEWAGFRWHDESFRFRRASLLGFALETAMPARSSGYFQLWAVCVLRDEQASKAWLHNVEAENFVFDRQWTAEIAFELLSVMTNVANFLGTTLTARQFSDV
;
A
#
# COMPACT_ATOMS: atom_id res chain seq x y z
N MET A 1 -50.61 -8.50 -20.62
CA MET A 1 -49.23 -8.06 -20.94
C MET A 1 -48.47 -8.00 -19.62
N SER A 2 -47.65 -9.01 -19.35
CA SER A 2 -46.79 -9.06 -18.17
C SER A 2 -45.34 -8.88 -18.64
N PRO A 3 -44.51 -8.04 -17.98
CA PRO A 3 -43.15 -7.81 -18.42
C PRO A 3 -42.26 -9.01 -18.08
N ASN A 4 -41.41 -9.41 -19.04
CA ASN A 4 -40.41 -10.46 -18.84
C ASN A 4 -39.36 -10.02 -17.80
N PRO A 5 -38.90 -10.91 -16.90
CA PRO A 5 -37.79 -10.60 -16.02
C PRO A 5 -36.47 -10.55 -16.80
N VAL A 6 -35.67 -9.54 -16.49
CA VAL A 6 -34.31 -9.34 -17.02
C VAL A 6 -33.42 -10.51 -16.54
N MET A 7 -32.81 -11.22 -17.49
CA MET A 7 -31.79 -12.22 -17.21
C MET A 7 -30.58 -11.55 -16.53
N SER A 8 -30.27 -11.98 -15.31
CA SER A 8 -29.02 -11.70 -14.63
C SER A 8 -27.87 -12.22 -15.50
N GLN A 9 -26.92 -11.35 -15.86
CA GLN A 9 -25.69 -11.76 -16.55
C GLN A 9 -24.90 -12.71 -15.65
N ASP A 10 -24.66 -13.92 -16.16
CA ASP A 10 -23.92 -14.97 -15.47
C ASP A 10 -22.48 -14.52 -15.16
N ARG A 11 -22.14 -14.57 -13.88
CA ARG A 11 -20.79 -14.39 -13.37
C ARG A 11 -19.91 -15.56 -13.86
N PRO A 12 -18.71 -15.34 -14.41
CA PRO A 12 -17.88 -16.43 -14.90
C PRO A 12 -17.51 -17.41 -13.75
N PRO A 13 -17.46 -18.73 -14.03
CA PRO A 13 -17.23 -19.74 -13.00
C PRO A 13 -15.79 -19.68 -12.46
N ALA A 14 -15.68 -19.89 -11.15
CA ALA A 14 -14.41 -19.90 -10.41
C ALA A 14 -13.49 -21.04 -10.88
N ARG A 15 -12.18 -20.78 -11.01
CA ARG A 15 -11.18 -21.80 -11.38
C ARG A 15 -10.74 -22.61 -10.16
N THR A 16 -10.47 -23.90 -10.39
CA THR A 16 -10.26 -24.95 -9.38
C THR A 16 -8.94 -24.84 -8.60
N THR A 17 -8.02 -23.95 -9.01
CA THR A 17 -6.72 -23.74 -8.36
C THR A 17 -6.69 -22.57 -7.39
N ASP A 18 -7.78 -21.80 -7.31
CA ASP A 18 -7.89 -20.69 -6.37
C ASP A 18 -8.25 -21.30 -5.01
N LYS A 19 -7.28 -21.42 -4.10
CA LYS A 19 -7.64 -21.36 -2.68
C LYS A 19 -8.13 -19.93 -2.44
N ARG A 20 -9.40 -19.67 -2.76
CA ARG A 20 -10.14 -18.55 -2.20
C ARG A 20 -10.01 -18.71 -0.70
N MET A 21 -9.14 -17.93 -0.07
CA MET A 21 -9.48 -17.51 1.27
C MET A 21 -10.62 -16.51 1.08
N PRO A 22 -11.84 -16.80 1.54
CA PRO A 22 -12.85 -15.77 1.75
C PRO A 22 -12.19 -14.56 2.41
N ALA A 23 -12.64 -13.34 2.07
CA ALA A 23 -12.11 -12.14 2.73
C ALA A 23 -12.22 -12.21 4.26
N GLU A 24 -13.16 -13.03 4.74
CA GLU A 24 -13.48 -13.43 6.10
C GLU A 24 -12.36 -14.24 6.79
N ASP A 25 -11.59 -15.00 6.01
CA ASP A 25 -10.50 -15.86 6.49
C ASP A 25 -9.14 -15.19 6.41
N LEU A 26 -9.05 -13.96 5.87
CA LEU A 26 -7.81 -13.21 5.82
C LEU A 26 -7.36 -12.89 7.26
N PRO A 27 -6.11 -13.23 7.64
CA PRO A 27 -5.58 -12.82 8.93
C PRO A 27 -5.54 -11.30 8.92
N TYR A 28 -6.19 -10.69 9.91
CA TYR A 28 -6.36 -9.25 10.17
C TYR A 28 -7.66 -8.63 9.61
N PRO A 29 -8.40 -7.82 10.39
CA PRO A 29 -9.54 -7.08 9.88
C PRO A 29 -9.05 -6.15 8.76
N LEU A 30 -9.63 -6.32 7.58
CA LEU A 30 -9.51 -5.42 6.44
C LEU A 30 -10.13 -4.06 6.80
N GLY A 31 -9.32 -3.01 6.89
CA GLY A 31 -9.77 -1.62 7.01
C GLY A 31 -9.88 -1.06 8.43
N TRP A 32 -10.12 0.25 8.50
CA TRP A 32 -10.20 1.04 9.73
C TRP A 32 -11.64 1.15 10.21
N ARG A 33 -11.92 0.75 11.46
CA ARG A 33 -13.19 1.06 12.12
C ARG A 33 -13.17 2.51 12.62
N ARG A 34 -14.20 3.29 12.33
CA ARG A 34 -14.34 4.60 12.96
C ARG A 34 -14.91 4.43 14.37
N ALA A 35 -14.50 5.33 15.27
CA ALA A 35 -14.95 5.31 16.66
C ALA A 35 -16.47 5.52 16.81
N ASP A 36 -17.11 6.12 15.80
CA ASP A 36 -18.55 6.34 15.70
C ASP A 36 -19.32 5.19 15.02
N ASP A 37 -18.64 4.13 14.59
CA ASP A 37 -19.29 2.99 13.96
C ASP A 37 -20.21 2.24 14.95
N PRO A 38 -21.41 1.81 14.51
CA PRO A 38 -22.36 1.12 15.38
C PRO A 38 -21.75 -0.12 16.04
N VAL A 39 -22.16 -0.41 17.28
CA VAL A 39 -21.77 -1.64 17.98
C VAL A 39 -22.35 -2.84 17.23
N GLY A 40 -21.48 -3.70 16.70
CA GLY A 40 -21.86 -4.85 15.88
C GLY A 40 -21.77 -4.63 14.37
N ASP A 41 -21.38 -3.42 13.93
CA ASP A 41 -20.99 -3.21 12.54
C ASP A 41 -19.59 -3.80 12.30
N ASN A 42 -19.56 -4.93 11.60
CA ASN A 42 -18.34 -5.66 11.20
C ASN A 42 -17.97 -5.35 9.74
N ARG A 43 -18.44 -4.23 9.17
CA ARG A 43 -18.00 -3.82 7.84
C ARG A 43 -16.50 -3.65 7.83
N LEU A 44 -15.87 -4.39 6.93
CA LEU A 44 -14.46 -4.34 6.65
C LEU A 44 -14.23 -3.20 5.65
N TYR A 45 -13.54 -2.13 6.06
CA TYR A 45 -13.46 -0.86 5.33
C TYR A 45 -12.33 -0.77 4.30
N GLY A 46 -11.74 -1.92 3.90
CA GLY A 46 -10.90 -1.97 2.71
C GLY A 46 -11.74 -1.73 1.46
N LEU A 47 -11.22 -0.97 0.50
CA LEU A 47 -11.93 -0.74 -0.76
C LEU A 47 -11.90 -2.05 -1.57
N LEU A 48 -13.07 -2.68 -1.68
CA LEU A 48 -13.23 -4.00 -2.27
C LEU A 48 -13.38 -3.88 -3.80
N GLY A 49 -12.30 -4.19 -4.52
CA GLY A 49 -12.35 -4.44 -5.95
C GLY A 49 -12.71 -5.89 -6.29
N ASN A 50 -12.88 -6.12 -7.59
CA ASN A 50 -13.20 -7.38 -8.22
C ASN A 50 -12.03 -8.36 -8.12
N GLU A 51 -10.81 -7.86 -8.35
CA GLU A 51 -9.59 -8.67 -8.38
C GLU A 51 -8.71 -8.48 -7.14
N ALA A 52 -8.80 -7.33 -6.47
CA ALA A 52 -7.98 -6.98 -5.32
C ALA A 52 -8.77 -6.25 -4.23
N VAL A 53 -8.20 -6.24 -3.03
CA VAL A 53 -8.60 -5.34 -1.96
C VAL A 53 -7.57 -4.22 -1.89
N PHE A 54 -8.02 -2.99 -1.64
CA PHE A 54 -7.17 -1.81 -1.53
C PHE A 54 -7.28 -1.19 -0.14
N GLU A 55 -6.16 -0.71 0.37
CA GLU A 55 -6.04 0.07 1.60
C GLU A 55 -5.50 1.44 1.25
N HIS A 56 -6.16 2.50 1.75
CA HIS A 56 -5.67 3.86 1.61
C HIS A 56 -4.48 4.08 2.54
N ILE A 57 -3.37 4.59 2.00
CA ILE A 57 -2.08 4.72 2.72
C ILE A 57 -1.43 6.10 2.51
N GLY A 58 -2.23 7.10 2.15
CA GLY A 58 -1.71 8.45 1.92
C GLY A 58 -1.08 9.05 3.19
N LEU A 59 0.16 9.52 3.09
CA LEU A 59 0.88 10.25 4.13
C LEU A 59 0.28 11.65 4.29
N ARG A 60 -0.26 11.93 5.48
CA ARG A 60 -0.89 13.23 5.82
C ARG A 60 -0.41 13.72 7.19
N PRO A 61 0.90 14.02 7.34
CA PRO A 61 1.44 14.44 8.62
C PRO A 61 0.81 15.77 9.04
N ARG A 62 0.41 15.89 10.31
CA ARG A 62 -0.18 17.11 10.86
C ARG A 62 0.88 18.18 11.13
N ILE A 63 1.37 18.82 10.08
CA ILE A 63 2.37 19.88 10.16
C ILE A 63 1.71 21.26 10.20
N ASN A 64 2.24 22.16 11.03
CA ASN A 64 1.77 23.54 11.09
C ASN A 64 2.27 24.32 9.88
N LEU A 65 1.46 24.37 8.82
CA LEU A 65 1.71 25.18 7.62
C LEU A 65 0.75 26.36 7.54
N ALA A 66 1.14 27.40 6.79
CA ALA A 66 0.39 28.65 6.75
C ALA A 66 -0.89 28.52 5.91
N THR A 67 -0.92 27.60 4.94
CA THR A 67 -2.06 27.38 4.04
C THR A 67 -2.34 25.90 3.78
N ARG A 68 -3.59 25.61 3.39
CA ARG A 68 -4.00 24.27 2.93
C ARG A 68 -3.30 23.81 1.66
N ASP A 69 -2.97 24.75 0.77
CA ASP A 69 -2.27 24.43 -0.48
C ASP A 69 -0.82 24.00 -0.20
N GLU A 70 -0.16 24.61 0.78
CA GLU A 70 1.15 24.16 1.26
C GLU A 70 1.07 22.76 1.85
N GLU A 71 0.06 22.49 2.69
CA GLU A 71 -0.16 21.15 3.28
C GLU A 71 -0.32 20.09 2.19
N ARG A 72 -1.20 20.34 1.21
CA ARG A 72 -1.42 19.48 0.06
C ARG A 72 -0.13 19.22 -0.73
N ALA A 73 0.65 20.26 -1.01
CA ALA A 73 1.90 20.13 -1.76
C ALA A 73 2.96 19.32 -1.00
N VAL A 74 2.96 19.37 0.34
CA VAL A 74 3.84 18.52 1.15
C VAL A 74 3.37 17.07 1.10
N CYS A 75 2.07 16.81 1.27
CA CYS A 75 1.49 15.47 1.20
C CYS A 75 1.73 14.81 -0.16
N GLU A 76 1.43 15.52 -1.26
CA GLU A 76 1.63 15.05 -2.63
C GLU A 76 3.10 14.65 -2.87
N ARG A 77 4.04 15.48 -2.43
CA ARG A 77 5.47 15.18 -2.56
C ARG A 77 5.87 13.96 -1.75
N LEU A 78 5.46 13.86 -0.48
CA LEU A 78 5.79 12.72 0.38
C LEU A 78 5.24 11.41 -0.18
N ASN A 79 4.00 11.43 -0.67
CA ASN A 79 3.37 10.27 -1.32
C ASN A 79 4.12 9.88 -2.60
N GLY A 80 4.50 10.86 -3.43
CA GLY A 80 5.29 10.62 -4.63
C GLY A 80 6.70 10.06 -4.34
N GLU A 81 7.41 10.62 -3.36
CA GLU A 81 8.71 10.12 -2.91
C GLU A 81 8.61 8.68 -2.41
N MET A 82 7.60 8.37 -1.61
CA MET A 82 7.37 7.02 -1.10
C MET A 82 7.04 6.04 -2.22
N PHE A 83 6.18 6.41 -3.16
CA PHE A 83 5.83 5.56 -4.30
C PHE A 83 7.03 5.28 -5.21
N VAL A 84 7.77 6.32 -5.60
CA VAL A 84 8.99 6.20 -6.42
C VAL A 84 10.06 5.37 -5.70
N GLY A 85 10.23 5.62 -4.40
CA GLY A 85 11.16 4.89 -3.54
C GLY A 85 10.83 3.40 -3.46
N LEU A 86 9.59 3.06 -3.14
CA LEU A 86 9.12 1.66 -3.08
C LEU A 86 9.26 0.98 -4.45
N LYS A 87 8.81 1.63 -5.53
CA LYS A 87 8.93 1.08 -6.88
C LYS A 87 10.39 0.79 -7.24
N ARG A 88 11.31 1.70 -6.91
CA ARG A 88 12.74 1.51 -7.14
C ARG A 88 13.30 0.33 -6.34
N VAL A 89 13.00 0.28 -5.03
CA VAL A 89 13.48 -0.77 -4.12
C VAL A 89 12.97 -2.14 -4.55
N PHE A 90 11.67 -2.27 -4.79
CA PHE A 90 11.11 -3.54 -5.24
C PHE A 90 11.64 -3.93 -6.61
N GLY A 91 11.76 -2.98 -7.54
CA GLY A 91 12.30 -3.24 -8.88
C GLY A 91 13.79 -3.60 -8.91
N SER A 92 14.54 -3.36 -7.84
CA SER A 92 15.95 -3.80 -7.74
C SER A 92 16.13 -5.18 -7.11
N ILE A 93 15.18 -5.65 -6.29
CA ILE A 93 15.30 -6.92 -5.53
C ILE A 93 14.25 -7.97 -5.90
N SER A 94 13.28 -7.63 -6.73
CA SER A 94 12.19 -8.51 -7.16
C SER A 94 11.75 -8.15 -8.56
N ASP A 95 11.24 -9.14 -9.29
CA ASP A 95 10.48 -8.84 -10.50
C ASP A 95 9.20 -8.13 -10.12
N ILE A 96 9.01 -6.95 -10.71
CA ILE A 96 7.79 -6.16 -10.57
C ILE A 96 7.13 -5.98 -11.93
N GLU A 97 5.82 -5.96 -11.93
CA GLU A 97 5.04 -5.55 -13.08
C GLU A 97 4.56 -4.12 -12.84
N VAL A 98 4.88 -3.22 -13.76
CA VAL A 98 4.49 -1.81 -13.71
C VAL A 98 3.41 -1.57 -14.75
N GLY A 99 2.39 -0.83 -14.40
CA GLY A 99 1.34 -0.48 -15.34
C GLY A 99 0.50 0.70 -14.87
N ARG A 100 -0.36 1.16 -15.77
CA ARG A 100 -1.34 2.20 -15.48
C ARG A 100 -2.70 1.62 -15.15
N SER A 101 -3.65 2.47 -14.81
CA SER A 101 -5.03 2.05 -14.59
C SER A 101 -5.59 1.19 -15.74
N GLY A 102 -6.32 0.13 -15.38
CA GLY A 102 -6.83 -0.87 -16.31
C GLY A 102 -5.81 -1.90 -16.81
N SER A 103 -4.53 -1.80 -16.40
CA SER A 103 -3.54 -2.84 -16.68
C SER A 103 -3.65 -4.00 -15.66
N PRO A 104 -3.10 -5.19 -15.96
CA PRO A 104 -3.01 -6.25 -14.96
C PRO A 104 -2.29 -5.82 -13.67
N ALA A 105 -1.31 -4.91 -13.78
CA ALA A 105 -0.58 -4.40 -12.62
C ALA A 105 -1.44 -3.55 -11.68
N SER A 106 -2.49 -2.89 -12.19
CA SER A 106 -3.35 -2.04 -11.37
C SER A 106 -4.41 -2.82 -10.59
N MET A 107 -4.72 -4.06 -10.98
CA MET A 107 -5.73 -4.93 -10.34
C MET A 107 -7.13 -4.30 -10.21
N THR A 108 -7.39 -3.24 -10.98
CA THR A 108 -8.62 -2.45 -11.03
C THR A 108 -8.60 -1.63 -12.31
N ASN A 109 -9.79 -1.25 -12.80
CA ASN A 109 -9.95 -0.24 -13.86
C ASN A 109 -10.48 1.08 -13.27
N ASP A 110 -10.50 2.15 -14.08
CA ASP A 110 -10.94 3.48 -13.64
C ASP A 110 -12.41 3.54 -13.22
N ALA A 111 -13.29 2.81 -13.92
CA ALA A 111 -14.71 2.83 -13.63
C ALA A 111 -15.01 2.20 -12.25
N GLU A 112 -14.36 1.09 -11.97
CA GLU A 112 -14.40 0.41 -10.67
C GLU A 112 -13.75 1.25 -9.57
N PHE A 113 -12.57 1.81 -9.83
CA PHE A 113 -11.85 2.62 -8.87
C PHE A 113 -12.63 3.90 -8.51
N ALA A 114 -13.34 4.50 -9.47
CA ALA A 114 -14.22 5.63 -9.22
C ALA A 114 -15.37 5.31 -8.26
N THR A 115 -15.83 4.05 -8.18
CA THR A 115 -16.85 3.67 -7.20
C THR A 115 -16.33 3.73 -5.76
N PHE A 116 -15.02 3.60 -5.54
CA PHE A 116 -14.42 3.70 -4.22
C PHE A 116 -14.54 5.12 -3.64
N GLY A 117 -14.46 6.16 -4.48
CA GLY A 117 -14.61 7.55 -4.06
C GLY A 117 -16.07 7.96 -3.78
N SER A 118 -17.05 7.15 -4.19
CA SER A 118 -18.47 7.42 -3.95
C SER A 118 -18.93 7.06 -2.53
N GLU A 119 -18.12 6.29 -1.79
CA GLU A 119 -18.33 5.95 -0.40
C GLU A 119 -17.35 6.76 0.46
N GLN A 120 -17.69 8.00 0.85
CA GLN A 120 -17.19 8.78 2.01
C GLN A 120 -15.68 8.84 2.43
N TRP A 121 -14.73 8.16 1.77
CA TRP A 121 -13.37 7.91 2.27
C TRP A 121 -12.30 8.79 1.64
N VAL A 122 -12.48 9.22 0.39
CA VAL A 122 -11.62 10.19 -0.28
C VAL A 122 -12.51 11.29 -0.81
N VAL A 123 -12.34 12.52 -0.31
CA VAL A 123 -13.05 13.66 -0.88
C VAL A 123 -12.59 13.77 -2.34
N PRO A 124 -13.48 13.78 -3.35
CA PRO A 124 -13.10 13.81 -4.77
C PRO A 124 -12.20 14.98 -5.20
N THR A 125 -11.97 15.95 -4.32
CA THR A 125 -11.14 17.14 -4.53
C THR A 125 -9.75 17.07 -3.86
N ASP A 126 -9.40 15.93 -3.25
CA ASP A 126 -8.12 15.67 -2.58
C ASP A 126 -7.28 14.68 -3.41
N ASP A 127 -6.81 15.14 -4.57
CA ASP A 127 -5.94 14.37 -5.48
C ASP A 127 -4.65 13.89 -4.78
N ASP A 128 -4.15 14.65 -3.80
CA ASP A 128 -2.96 14.33 -3.00
C ASP A 128 -3.09 13.06 -2.15
N ALA A 129 -4.32 12.55 -1.98
CA ALA A 129 -4.64 11.39 -1.18
C ALA A 129 -4.56 10.07 -1.95
N HIS A 130 -4.37 10.06 -3.27
CA HIS A 130 -4.61 8.83 -4.05
C HIS A 130 -3.43 7.85 -4.01
N PHE A 131 -2.99 7.48 -2.81
CA PHE A 131 -1.98 6.46 -2.58
C PHE A 131 -2.58 5.24 -1.86
N PHE A 132 -2.47 4.08 -2.50
CA PHE A 132 -3.07 2.84 -2.04
C PHE A 132 -2.06 1.69 -2.04
N ALA A 133 -2.14 0.84 -1.03
CA ALA A 133 -1.61 -0.52 -1.08
C ALA A 133 -2.73 -1.47 -1.54
N PHE A 134 -2.39 -2.54 -2.24
CA PHE A 134 -3.36 -3.57 -2.60
C PHE A 134 -2.78 -4.97 -2.50
N ARG A 135 -3.69 -5.94 -2.36
CA ARG A 135 -3.39 -7.37 -2.50
C ARG A 135 -4.47 -8.03 -3.33
N SER A 136 -4.07 -8.92 -4.24
CA SER A 136 -5.02 -9.69 -5.03
C SER A 136 -5.83 -10.64 -4.15
N ARG A 137 -7.05 -10.96 -4.59
CA ARG A 137 -7.97 -11.83 -3.86
C ARG A 137 -7.51 -13.29 -3.77
N ASP A 138 -6.69 -13.73 -4.71
CA ASP A 138 -5.98 -15.02 -4.67
C ASP A 138 -4.71 -14.99 -3.80
N ALA A 139 -4.39 -13.84 -3.19
CA ALA A 139 -3.21 -13.61 -2.37
C ALA A 139 -1.86 -13.81 -3.08
N GLU A 140 -1.84 -13.93 -4.41
CA GLU A 140 -0.63 -14.13 -5.21
C GLU A 140 0.19 -12.83 -5.35
N TRP A 141 -0.50 -11.70 -5.50
CA TRP A 141 0.07 -10.40 -5.79
C TRP A 141 -0.18 -9.40 -4.68
N ALA A 142 0.80 -8.52 -4.48
CA ALA A 142 0.67 -7.32 -3.69
C ALA A 142 1.27 -6.15 -4.48
N GLY A 143 0.89 -4.92 -4.15
CA GLY A 143 1.38 -3.78 -4.88
C GLY A 143 0.96 -2.46 -4.31
N PHE A 144 1.37 -1.42 -5.02
CA PHE A 144 1.13 -0.04 -4.66
C PHE A 144 0.61 0.70 -5.88
N ARG A 145 -0.31 1.64 -5.65
CA ARG A 145 -0.89 2.51 -6.66
C ARG A 145 -0.85 3.95 -6.19
N TRP A 146 -0.27 4.83 -6.99
CA TRP A 146 -0.30 6.27 -6.78
C TRP A 146 -0.83 6.95 -8.05
N HIS A 147 -1.95 7.66 -7.93
CA HIS A 147 -2.70 8.21 -9.06
C HIS A 147 -3.06 7.16 -10.13
N ASP A 148 -2.58 7.34 -11.37
CA ASP A 148 -2.80 6.44 -12.50
C ASP A 148 -1.73 5.35 -12.60
N GLU A 149 -0.66 5.43 -11.82
CA GLU A 149 0.47 4.51 -11.87
C GLU A 149 0.36 3.44 -10.78
N SER A 150 0.76 2.23 -11.12
CA SER A 150 0.76 1.08 -10.22
C SER A 150 1.93 0.16 -10.50
N PHE A 151 2.38 -0.55 -9.48
CA PHE A 151 3.22 -1.72 -9.66
C PHE A 151 2.79 -2.84 -8.72
N ARG A 152 2.98 -4.08 -9.15
CA ARG A 152 2.74 -5.29 -8.34
C ARG A 152 3.96 -6.19 -8.33
N PHE A 153 4.08 -6.95 -7.25
CA PHE A 153 5.12 -7.93 -7.00
C PHE A 153 4.49 -9.20 -6.41
N ARG A 154 5.23 -10.30 -6.46
CA ARG A 154 4.80 -11.55 -5.83
C ARG A 154 4.74 -11.35 -4.33
N ARG A 155 3.55 -11.44 -3.74
CA ARG A 155 3.35 -11.18 -2.30
C ARG A 155 4.24 -12.09 -1.46
N ALA A 156 4.36 -13.35 -1.86
CA ALA A 156 5.16 -14.35 -1.15
C ALA A 156 6.68 -14.12 -1.24
N SER A 157 7.15 -13.12 -2.01
CA SER A 157 8.54 -12.67 -1.98
C SER A 157 8.80 -11.69 -0.82
N LEU A 158 7.79 -10.96 -0.33
CA LEU A 158 7.98 -9.95 0.72
C LEU A 158 8.09 -10.59 2.12
N LEU A 159 9.19 -10.35 2.83
CA LEU A 159 9.39 -10.76 4.22
C LEU A 159 9.02 -9.67 5.23
N GLY A 160 9.20 -8.40 4.85
CA GLY A 160 8.85 -7.28 5.71
C GLY A 160 9.49 -5.98 5.28
N PHE A 161 9.27 -4.98 6.12
CA PHE A 161 9.82 -3.63 6.00
C PHE A 161 10.67 -3.29 7.22
N ALA A 162 11.65 -2.41 7.03
CA ALA A 162 12.32 -1.73 8.13
C ALA A 162 12.27 -0.22 7.94
N LEU A 163 11.74 0.49 8.92
CA LEU A 163 11.75 1.95 8.97
C LEU A 163 12.86 2.40 9.91
N GLU A 164 13.85 3.08 9.36
CA GLU A 164 14.95 3.67 10.13
C GLU A 164 14.83 5.20 10.10
N THR A 165 14.93 5.80 11.27
CA THR A 165 14.87 7.26 11.43
C THR A 165 16.09 7.71 12.22
N ALA A 166 16.73 8.80 11.78
CA ALA A 166 17.86 9.38 12.49
C ALA A 166 17.58 10.84 12.83
N MET A 167 17.70 11.16 14.12
CA MET A 167 17.59 12.50 14.69
C MET A 167 18.97 12.96 15.19
N PRO A 168 19.79 13.56 14.33
CA PRO A 168 21.14 14.00 14.68
C PRO A 168 21.11 15.37 15.38
N ALA A 169 21.94 15.56 16.41
CA ALA A 169 22.04 16.82 17.15
C ALA A 169 22.48 18.04 16.30
N ARG A 170 23.12 17.81 15.13
CA ARG A 170 23.74 18.87 14.30
C ARG A 170 23.41 18.81 12.80
N SER A 171 22.47 17.97 12.37
CA SER A 171 22.05 17.94 10.97
C SER A 171 20.53 17.80 10.86
N SER A 172 20.02 17.82 9.63
CA SER A 172 18.58 17.79 9.36
C SER A 172 17.91 16.45 9.68
N GLY A 173 18.67 15.39 9.96
CA GLY A 173 18.14 14.03 10.08
C GLY A 173 17.64 13.45 8.76
N TYR A 174 17.16 12.20 8.83
CA TYR A 174 16.62 11.49 7.66
C TYR A 174 15.62 10.40 8.05
N PHE A 175 14.85 9.97 7.06
CA PHE A 175 14.01 8.79 7.08
C PHE A 175 14.47 7.82 6.00
N GLN A 176 14.59 6.55 6.34
CA GLN A 176 15.01 5.50 5.42
C GLN A 176 14.04 4.32 5.53
N LEU A 177 13.50 3.89 4.40
CA LEU A 177 12.60 2.76 4.33
C LEU A 177 13.25 1.63 3.54
N TRP A 178 13.33 0.46 4.17
CA TRP A 178 13.83 -0.77 3.62
C TRP A 178 12.67 -1.71 3.27
N ALA A 179 12.77 -2.40 2.14
CA ALA A 179 11.98 -3.60 1.86
C ALA A 179 12.89 -4.82 1.83
N VAL A 180 12.42 -5.91 2.43
CA VAL A 180 13.17 -7.16 2.55
C VAL A 180 12.43 -8.25 1.80
N CYS A 181 13.07 -8.86 0.80
CA CYS A 181 12.46 -9.85 -0.08
C CYS A 181 13.27 -11.15 -0.13
N VAL A 182 12.59 -12.28 -0.32
CA VAL A 182 13.19 -13.56 -0.72
C VAL A 182 13.43 -13.57 -2.22
N LEU A 183 14.64 -13.94 -2.64
CA LEU A 183 14.96 -14.18 -4.04
C LEU A 183 14.37 -15.51 -4.51
N ARG A 184 13.56 -15.49 -5.57
CA ARG A 184 13.03 -16.71 -6.21
C ARG A 184 13.86 -17.07 -7.45
N ASP A 185 14.85 -17.91 -7.23
CA ASP A 185 15.40 -18.98 -8.09
C ASP A 185 15.68 -18.80 -9.60
N GLU A 186 15.91 -17.57 -10.10
CA GLU A 186 16.67 -17.38 -11.37
C GLU A 186 18.07 -16.75 -11.17
N GLN A 187 18.36 -16.21 -9.99
CA GLN A 187 19.66 -15.62 -9.63
C GLN A 187 20.47 -16.46 -8.62
N ALA A 188 19.96 -17.63 -8.20
CA ALA A 188 20.60 -18.50 -7.20
C ALA A 188 21.84 -19.28 -7.72
N SER A 189 22.61 -18.70 -8.65
CA SER A 189 23.88 -19.27 -9.10
C SER A 189 25.09 -18.82 -8.27
N LYS A 190 24.91 -18.01 -7.22
CA LYS A 190 26.00 -17.66 -6.30
C LYS A 190 25.57 -17.66 -4.84
N ALA A 191 26.19 -18.57 -4.10
CA ALA A 191 26.32 -18.62 -2.64
C ALA A 191 25.09 -19.05 -1.82
N TRP A 192 25.25 -20.22 -1.20
CA TRP A 192 24.38 -20.94 -0.27
C TRP A 192 23.98 -20.21 1.04
N LEU A 193 24.01 -18.86 1.11
CA LEU A 193 23.85 -18.15 2.38
C LEU A 193 22.87 -16.95 2.38
N HIS A 194 22.45 -16.40 1.24
CA HIS A 194 21.57 -15.22 1.23
C HIS A 194 20.46 -15.34 0.19
N ASN A 195 19.38 -16.07 0.52
CA ASN A 195 18.14 -16.06 -0.26
C ASN A 195 17.29 -14.81 0.04
N VAL A 196 17.86 -13.81 0.73
CA VAL A 196 17.17 -12.62 1.20
C VAL A 196 17.98 -11.40 0.78
N GLU A 197 17.33 -10.48 0.08
CA GLU A 197 17.86 -9.17 -0.25
C GLU A 197 17.06 -8.08 0.44
N ALA A 198 17.73 -6.99 0.78
CA ALA A 198 17.13 -5.82 1.37
C ALA A 198 17.68 -4.58 0.66
N GLU A 199 16.77 -3.75 0.15
CA GLU A 199 17.10 -2.48 -0.48
C GLU A 199 16.29 -1.37 0.16
N ASN A 200 16.78 -0.14 0.01
CA ASN A 200 16.18 1.01 0.67
C ASN A 200 16.15 2.26 -0.20
N PHE A 201 15.35 3.22 0.26
CA PHE A 201 15.42 4.59 -0.20
C PHE A 201 15.34 5.54 1.01
N VAL A 202 15.84 6.76 0.80
CA VAL A 202 15.86 7.84 1.79
C VAL A 202 14.91 8.93 1.32
N PHE A 203 14.09 9.45 2.23
CA PHE A 203 13.19 10.58 1.95
C PHE A 203 13.98 11.89 1.87
N ASP A 204 13.61 12.78 0.94
CA ASP A 204 14.27 14.07 0.73
C ASP A 204 13.67 15.16 1.65
N ARG A 205 13.58 14.85 2.95
CA ARG A 205 13.02 15.74 3.97
C ARG A 205 13.82 15.72 5.25
N GLN A 206 13.84 16.89 5.89
CA GLN A 206 14.32 17.01 7.26
C GLN A 206 13.41 16.21 8.19
N TRP A 207 14.02 15.61 9.20
CA TRP A 207 13.32 14.87 10.23
C TRP A 207 12.41 15.80 11.03
N THR A 208 11.14 15.41 11.19
CA THR A 208 10.22 15.96 12.19
C THR A 208 9.45 14.84 12.87
N ALA A 209 8.96 15.08 14.08
CA ALA A 209 8.22 14.07 14.84
C ALA A 209 6.88 13.72 14.16
N GLU A 210 6.22 14.69 13.53
CA GLU A 210 4.96 14.52 12.82
C GLU A 210 5.12 13.63 11.60
N ILE A 211 6.19 13.83 10.81
CA ILE A 211 6.51 12.97 9.66
C ILE A 211 6.91 11.57 10.13
N ALA A 212 7.72 11.47 11.20
CA ALA A 212 8.13 10.19 11.76
C ALA A 212 6.94 9.35 12.21
N PHE A 213 6.00 9.97 12.93
CA PHE A 213 4.79 9.31 13.42
C PHE A 213 3.90 8.86 12.25
N GLU A 214 3.71 9.72 11.25
CA GLU A 214 2.89 9.40 10.08
C GLU A 214 3.47 8.25 9.28
N LEU A 215 4.78 8.26 9.00
CA LEU A 215 5.47 7.16 8.32
C LEU A 215 5.35 5.84 9.10
N LEU A 216 5.54 5.88 10.42
CA LEU A 216 5.39 4.69 11.26
C LEU A 216 3.96 4.15 11.21
N SER A 217 2.97 5.03 11.32
CA SER A 217 1.53 4.68 11.27
C SER A 217 1.18 4.03 9.93
N VAL A 218 1.51 4.69 8.83
CA VAL A 218 1.23 4.20 7.47
C VAL A 218 1.95 2.88 7.20
N MET A 219 3.24 2.77 7.53
CA MET A 219 3.99 1.52 7.31
C MET A 219 3.49 0.38 8.18
N THR A 220 3.00 0.66 9.39
CA THR A 220 2.36 -0.35 10.24
C THR A 220 1.10 -0.88 9.56
N ASN A 221 0.28 0.02 8.99
CA ASN A 221 -0.92 -0.36 8.26
C ASN A 221 -0.59 -1.17 7.00
N VAL A 222 0.40 -0.73 6.22
CA VAL A 222 0.90 -1.48 5.05
C VAL A 222 1.37 -2.87 5.45
N ALA A 223 2.19 -2.99 6.50
CA ALA A 223 2.70 -4.27 6.95
C ALA A 223 1.57 -5.22 7.40
N ASN A 224 0.64 -4.72 8.22
CA ASN A 224 -0.53 -5.48 8.66
C ASN A 224 -1.41 -5.91 7.47
N PHE A 225 -1.67 -4.98 6.55
CA PHE A 225 -2.51 -5.21 5.37
C PHE A 225 -1.90 -6.26 4.43
N LEU A 226 -0.59 -6.20 4.21
CA LEU A 226 0.13 -7.19 3.40
C LEU A 226 0.40 -8.50 4.15
N GLY A 227 0.14 -8.54 5.47
CA GLY A 227 0.38 -9.70 6.34
C GLY A 227 1.87 -9.99 6.49
N THR A 228 2.67 -8.94 6.70
CA THR A 228 4.12 -8.99 6.81
C THR A 228 4.60 -8.25 8.06
N THR A 229 5.90 -8.23 8.30
CA THR A 229 6.49 -7.60 9.48
C THR A 229 6.96 -6.18 9.19
N LEU A 230 6.87 -5.30 10.19
CA LEU A 230 7.56 -4.02 10.22
C LEU A 230 8.51 -4.01 11.40
N THR A 231 9.75 -3.61 11.17
CA THR A 231 10.66 -3.21 12.24
C THR A 231 10.89 -1.71 12.15
N ALA A 232 10.93 -1.04 13.29
CA ALA A 232 11.18 0.40 13.35
C ALA A 232 12.33 0.68 14.30
N ARG A 233 13.28 1.53 13.88
CA ARG A 233 14.42 1.94 14.70
C ARG A 233 14.59 3.45 14.61
N GLN A 234 14.88 4.06 15.75
CA GLN A 234 15.23 5.46 15.85
C GLN A 234 16.61 5.61 16.46
N PHE A 235 17.46 6.35 15.77
CA PHE A 235 18.80 6.72 16.23
C PHE A 235 18.80 8.19 16.65
N SER A 236 19.39 8.48 17.79
CA SER A 236 19.61 9.84 18.28
C SER A 236 21.06 9.95 18.72
N ASP A 237 21.83 10.81 18.06
CA ASP A 237 23.14 11.22 18.56
C ASP A 237 22.92 12.34 19.57
N VAL A 238 23.38 12.13 20.82
CA VAL A 238 23.33 13.12 21.91
C VAL A 238 24.50 14.07 21.81
#